data_AF-A0A653M4N7-F1
#
_entry.id   AF-A0A653M4N7-F1
#
_cell.length_a   1.000
_cell.length_b   1.000
_cell.length_c   1.000
_cell.angle_alpha   90.00
_cell.angle_beta   90.00
_cell.angle_gamma   90.00
#
_symmetry.space_group_name_H-M   'P 1'
#
loop_
_entity.id
_entity.type
_entity.pdbx_description
1 polymer ?
#
loop_
_entity_poly.entity_id
_entity_poly.type
_entity_poly.pdbx_seq_one_letter_code
_entity_poly.pdbx_strand_id
1 'polypeptide(L)'
;MRNYIIMAGVDWEFHGVDFQVLATNRRKYLTRQNTAKADLRFLMMDVRAGRVTRIDVTYPGGTKTETSSVVATFGPVGRSSIGTFTDSAGITRTGFTPGQFSVMSITDLYAAIRDIGKNAPGTLQEVSFFGHGWMGGLILVNSFDDRSPVVPVPSTGGAPTTVVATLGPTQRNPSDEDSRGEYDFVAPTQDAAALALFKAAFAADGFSWLWGCAFPRVIHHAMWAMEGAKGYASSGTGDDTVLTLDRVVKEDVDYLEGFLLPILKTPFPSRSTITTKFRLLKYAFCAANASAFAAQLANATDKPVRAALLGTYAEYDDPTDMMHVHTGFTAHVAFYKNYIGMAMDPEGRGYGVYPPGLTCAVPTVP
;
A
#
# COMPACT_ATOMS: atom_id res chain seq x y z
N MET A 1 -14.78 22.26 8.39
CA MET A 1 -14.87 20.84 8.79
C MET A 1 -13.70 20.09 8.16
N ARG A 2 -12.97 19.29 8.94
CA ARG A 2 -11.87 18.44 8.43
C ARG A 2 -12.39 17.07 8.06
N ASN A 3 -12.00 16.56 6.90
CA ASN A 3 -12.43 15.26 6.40
C ASN A 3 -11.34 14.20 6.62
N TYR A 4 -11.78 12.98 6.92
CA TYR A 4 -10.94 11.80 7.11
C TYR A 4 -11.62 10.63 6.39
N ILE A 5 -10.85 9.83 5.67
CA ILE A 5 -11.33 8.55 5.12
C ILE A 5 -10.53 7.44 5.79
N ILE A 6 -11.22 6.47 6.36
CA ILE A 6 -10.59 5.32 7.03
C ILE A 6 -11.19 4.05 6.44
N MET A 7 -10.37 3.27 5.76
CA MET A 7 -10.75 2.02 5.12
C MET A 7 -10.19 0.82 5.88
N ALA A 8 -11.05 -0.16 6.15
CA ALA A 8 -10.70 -1.45 6.72
C ALA A 8 -10.92 -2.54 5.67
N GLY A 9 -9.84 -3.23 5.31
CA GLY A 9 -9.87 -4.43 4.49
C GLY A 9 -10.33 -5.66 5.26
N VAL A 10 -10.04 -6.82 4.70
CA VAL A 10 -10.41 -8.14 5.20
C VAL A 10 -9.14 -8.94 5.39
N ASP A 11 -8.99 -9.52 6.57
CA ASP A 11 -8.05 -10.63 6.72
C ASP A 11 -8.64 -11.85 6.02
N TRP A 12 -8.17 -12.11 4.80
CA TRP A 12 -8.73 -13.11 3.88
C TRP A 12 -8.62 -14.55 4.41
N GLU A 13 -7.73 -14.79 5.38
CA GLU A 13 -7.65 -16.08 6.08
C GLU A 13 -8.80 -16.26 7.09
N PHE A 14 -9.43 -15.17 7.54
CA PHE A 14 -10.45 -15.16 8.59
C PHE A 14 -9.99 -15.83 9.90
N HIS A 15 -8.68 -15.79 10.17
CA HIS A 15 -8.04 -16.38 11.36
C HIS A 15 -7.17 -15.37 12.12
N GLY A 16 -6.91 -14.20 11.55
CA GLY A 16 -6.12 -13.13 12.13
C GLY A 16 -6.97 -11.96 12.63
N VAL A 17 -6.59 -10.75 12.23
CA VAL A 17 -7.08 -9.49 12.82
C VAL A 17 -8.39 -9.01 12.20
N ASP A 18 -9.21 -8.36 13.01
CA ASP A 18 -10.31 -7.54 12.52
C ASP A 18 -9.83 -6.10 12.25
N PHE A 19 -9.52 -5.79 10.99
CA PHE A 19 -9.07 -4.45 10.59
C PHE A 19 -10.09 -3.36 10.90
N GLN A 20 -11.39 -3.69 11.04
CA GLN A 20 -12.41 -2.70 11.40
C GLN A 20 -12.25 -2.21 12.84
N VAL A 21 -11.72 -3.04 13.74
CA VAL A 21 -11.38 -2.63 15.11
C VAL A 21 -10.27 -1.58 15.08
N LEU A 22 -9.21 -1.81 14.30
CA LEU A 22 -8.08 -0.88 14.15
C LEU A 22 -8.53 0.44 13.51
N ALA A 23 -9.35 0.38 12.45
CA ALA A 23 -9.94 1.57 11.85
C ALA A 23 -10.76 2.39 12.86
N THR A 24 -11.57 1.71 13.68
CA THR A 24 -12.34 2.35 14.75
C THR A 24 -11.45 2.99 15.81
N ASN A 25 -10.35 2.33 16.18
CA ASN A 25 -9.38 2.85 17.13
C ASN A 25 -8.64 4.08 16.57
N ARG A 26 -8.24 4.07 15.29
CA ARG A 26 -7.67 5.25 14.62
C ARG A 26 -8.61 6.43 14.65
N ARG A 27 -9.89 6.23 14.32
CA ARG A 27 -10.92 7.29 14.42
C ARG A 27 -11.02 7.86 15.84
N LYS A 28 -11.06 6.99 16.86
CA LYS A 28 -11.09 7.42 18.26
C LYS A 28 -9.83 8.21 18.63
N TYR A 29 -8.66 7.74 18.22
CA TYR A 29 -7.39 8.44 18.40
C TYR A 29 -7.42 9.84 17.79
N LEU A 30 -7.81 9.96 16.51
CA LEU A 30 -7.92 11.25 15.82
C LEU A 30 -8.92 12.20 16.49
N THR A 31 -10.03 11.67 16.99
CA THR A 31 -11.01 12.46 17.77
C THR A 31 -10.40 12.97 19.08
N ARG A 32 -9.60 12.16 19.79
CA ARG A 32 -8.89 12.57 21.02
C ARG A 32 -7.83 13.64 20.74
N GLN A 33 -7.11 13.52 19.63
CA GLN A 33 -6.09 14.49 19.22
C GLN A 33 -6.67 15.86 18.81
N ASN A 34 -7.98 15.94 18.52
CA ASN A 34 -8.67 17.18 18.17
C ASN A 34 -8.97 18.05 19.40
N THR A 35 -7.93 18.50 20.10
CA THR A 35 -8.03 19.35 21.30
C THR A 35 -8.59 20.74 21.00
N ALA A 36 -8.41 21.22 19.76
CA ALA A 36 -9.00 22.46 19.26
C ALA A 36 -10.52 22.38 19.02
N LYS A 37 -11.13 21.19 19.17
CA LYS A 37 -12.57 20.96 18.98
C LYS A 37 -13.09 21.45 17.62
N ALA A 38 -12.30 21.28 16.56
CA ALA A 38 -12.76 21.54 15.20
C ALA A 38 -13.78 20.48 14.77
N ASP A 39 -14.76 20.85 13.93
CA ASP A 39 -15.68 19.87 13.37
C ASP A 39 -14.94 18.87 12.47
N LEU A 40 -15.21 17.58 12.69
CA LEU A 40 -14.60 16.46 11.96
C LEU A 40 -15.68 15.68 11.23
N ARG A 41 -15.34 15.16 10.05
CA ARG A 41 -16.12 14.18 9.31
C ARG A 41 -15.26 12.98 8.99
N PHE A 42 -15.73 11.80 9.37
CA PHE A 42 -15.11 10.53 9.05
C PHE A 42 -15.98 9.77 8.05
N LEU A 43 -15.35 9.25 7.00
CA LEU A 43 -15.93 8.24 6.14
C LEU A 43 -15.26 6.90 6.47
N MET A 44 -15.98 6.05 7.21
CA MET A 44 -15.53 4.71 7.59
C MET A 44 -15.96 3.72 6.51
N MET A 45 -15.01 3.14 5.80
CA MET A 45 -15.23 2.18 4.71
C MET A 45 -14.87 0.78 5.20
N ASP A 46 -15.87 -0.02 5.54
CA ASP A 46 -15.72 -1.40 6.02
C ASP A 46 -15.97 -2.37 4.85
N VAL A 47 -14.89 -2.90 4.28
CA VAL A 47 -14.95 -3.80 3.13
C VAL A 47 -15.61 -5.13 3.52
N ARG A 48 -15.31 -5.65 4.72
CA ARG A 48 -15.86 -6.92 5.21
C ARG A 48 -17.38 -6.85 5.32
N ALA A 49 -17.90 -5.80 5.95
CA ALA A 49 -19.33 -5.59 6.11
C ALA A 49 -20.01 -5.06 4.84
N GLY A 50 -19.24 -4.60 3.86
CA GLY A 50 -19.77 -3.93 2.66
C GLY A 50 -20.49 -2.63 3.01
N ARG A 51 -19.94 -1.81 3.92
CA ARG A 51 -20.64 -0.61 4.43
C ARG A 51 -19.74 0.61 4.46
N VAL A 52 -20.28 1.73 4.00
CA VAL A 52 -19.67 3.05 4.18
C VAL A 52 -20.50 3.85 5.16
N THR A 53 -19.89 4.22 6.29
CA THR A 53 -20.55 4.99 7.35
C THR A 53 -19.92 6.37 7.44
N ARG A 54 -20.75 7.40 7.32
CA ARG A 54 -20.36 8.78 7.62
C ARG A 54 -20.60 9.05 9.09
N ILE A 55 -19.58 9.56 9.78
CA ILE A 55 -19.66 10.00 11.17
C ILE A 55 -19.23 11.46 11.25
N ASP A 56 -20.13 12.33 11.69
CA ASP A 56 -19.82 13.75 11.91
C ASP A 56 -19.67 13.99 13.41
N VAL A 57 -18.54 14.57 13.80
CA VAL A 57 -18.25 14.99 15.18
C VAL A 57 -18.19 16.52 15.20
N THR A 58 -19.18 17.13 15.85
CA THR A 58 -19.32 18.59 15.93
C THR A 58 -19.30 19.07 17.37
N TYR A 59 -19.09 20.37 17.57
CA TYR A 59 -18.99 20.98 18.90
C TYR A 59 -19.94 22.18 19.11
N PRO A 60 -21.26 22.04 18.89
CA PRO A 60 -22.20 23.12 19.13
C PRO A 60 -22.16 23.58 20.60
N GLY A 61 -21.94 24.87 20.83
CA GLY A 61 -21.79 25.42 22.18
C GLY A 61 -20.60 24.82 22.97
N GLY A 62 -19.60 24.25 22.30
CA GLY A 62 -18.42 23.64 22.93
C GLY A 62 -18.60 22.20 23.42
N THR A 63 -19.79 21.63 23.25
CA THR A 63 -20.15 20.26 23.66
C THR A 63 -20.07 19.30 22.47
N LYS A 64 -19.38 18.17 22.64
CA LYS A 64 -19.26 17.15 21.60
C LYS A 64 -20.62 16.55 21.26
N THR A 65 -20.98 16.61 19.99
CA THR A 65 -22.13 15.90 19.39
C THR A 65 -21.60 14.98 18.29
N GLU A 66 -22.10 13.74 18.23
CA GLU A 66 -21.70 12.76 17.21
C GLU A 66 -22.94 12.21 16.51
N THR A 67 -22.96 12.29 15.19
CA THR A 67 -24.02 11.68 14.35
C THR A 67 -23.40 10.66 13.42
N SER A 68 -24.13 9.58 13.14
CA SER A 68 -23.66 8.47 12.30
C SER A 68 -24.76 8.04 11.33
N SER A 69 -24.40 7.80 10.08
CA SER A 69 -25.32 7.35 9.03
C SER A 69 -24.60 6.48 8.02
N VAL A 70 -25.23 5.37 7.61
CA VAL A 70 -24.76 4.58 6.46
C VAL A 70 -25.08 5.36 5.18
N VAL A 71 -24.06 5.59 4.34
CA VAL A 71 -24.17 6.39 3.11
C VAL A 71 -23.98 5.57 1.83
N ALA A 72 -23.44 4.35 1.94
CA ALA A 72 -23.38 3.38 0.84
C ALA A 72 -23.30 1.95 1.39
N THR A 73 -23.75 0.99 0.58
CA THR A 73 -23.72 -0.45 0.87
C THR A 73 -23.24 -1.24 -0.34
N PHE A 74 -22.47 -2.28 -0.09
CA PHE A 74 -21.83 -3.18 -1.04
C PHE A 74 -22.10 -4.63 -0.64
N GLY A 75 -21.71 -5.58 -1.49
CA GLY A 75 -21.65 -6.99 -1.13
C GLY A 75 -20.70 -7.21 0.06
N PRO A 76 -21.11 -7.92 1.12
CA PRO A 76 -20.21 -8.26 2.21
C PRO A 76 -19.21 -9.33 1.78
N VAL A 77 -18.05 -9.36 2.44
CA VAL A 77 -17.00 -10.35 2.19
C VAL A 77 -16.97 -11.35 3.34
N GLY A 78 -17.17 -12.62 3.00
CA GLY A 78 -17.13 -13.74 3.95
C GLY A 78 -16.25 -14.88 3.43
N ARG A 79 -16.17 -15.97 4.19
CA ARG A 79 -15.39 -17.16 3.78
C ARG A 79 -15.82 -17.71 2.42
N SER A 80 -17.09 -17.56 2.05
CA SER A 80 -17.62 -17.96 0.73
C SER A 80 -17.10 -17.12 -0.43
N SER A 81 -16.55 -15.93 -0.16
CA SER A 81 -15.92 -15.08 -1.17
C SER A 81 -14.50 -15.53 -1.52
N ILE A 82 -13.89 -16.40 -0.71
CA ILE A 82 -12.53 -16.89 -0.88
C ILE A 82 -12.56 -18.31 -1.43
N GLY A 83 -11.71 -18.58 -2.42
CA GLY A 83 -11.63 -19.89 -3.08
C GLY A 83 -10.29 -20.13 -3.74
N THR A 84 -10.14 -21.33 -4.29
CA THR A 84 -9.01 -21.70 -5.15
C THR A 84 -9.47 -21.68 -6.61
N PHE A 85 -8.71 -20.99 -7.46
CA PHE A 85 -9.01 -20.88 -8.88
C PHE A 85 -7.70 -20.92 -9.69
N THR A 86 -7.80 -21.26 -10.97
CA THR A 86 -6.67 -21.20 -11.89
C THR A 86 -6.80 -19.93 -12.72
N ASP A 87 -5.77 -19.08 -12.67
CA ASP A 87 -5.74 -17.84 -13.43
C ASP A 87 -5.49 -18.08 -14.93
N SER A 88 -5.59 -17.03 -15.73
CA SER A 88 -5.39 -17.10 -17.18
C SER A 88 -4.01 -17.58 -17.62
N ALA A 89 -2.99 -17.47 -16.75
CA ALA A 89 -1.65 -17.96 -16.97
C ALA A 89 -1.47 -19.43 -16.56
N GLY A 90 -2.54 -20.09 -16.12
CA GLY A 90 -2.51 -21.49 -15.66
C GLY A 90 -1.98 -21.64 -14.23
N ILE A 91 -1.85 -20.55 -13.47
CA ILE A 91 -1.34 -20.58 -12.10
C ILE A 91 -2.52 -20.74 -11.14
N THR A 92 -2.44 -21.75 -10.26
CA THR A 92 -3.40 -21.93 -9.17
C THR A 92 -3.19 -20.87 -8.09
N ARG A 93 -4.25 -20.12 -7.78
CA ARG A 93 -4.30 -19.08 -6.77
C ARG A 93 -5.31 -19.45 -5.69
N THR A 94 -5.07 -18.98 -4.48
CA THR A 94 -6.05 -19.02 -3.38
C THR A 94 -6.25 -17.59 -2.87
N GLY A 95 -7.50 -17.12 -2.89
CA GLY A 95 -7.85 -15.76 -2.49
C GLY A 95 -9.26 -15.38 -2.92
N PHE A 96 -9.51 -14.09 -3.08
CA PHE A 96 -10.82 -13.58 -3.46
C PHE A 96 -11.21 -14.09 -4.86
N THR A 97 -12.36 -14.76 -4.93
CA THR A 97 -12.83 -15.39 -6.18
C THR A 97 -13.21 -14.32 -7.19
N PRO A 98 -12.76 -14.40 -8.46
CA PRO A 98 -13.10 -13.43 -9.49
C PRO A 98 -14.61 -13.30 -9.73
N GLY A 99 -15.05 -12.15 -10.25
CA GLY A 99 -16.46 -11.91 -10.64
C GLY A 99 -17.38 -11.38 -9.54
N GLN A 100 -16.86 -11.06 -8.35
CA GLN A 100 -17.64 -10.53 -7.23
C GLN A 100 -17.77 -8.99 -7.26
N PHE A 101 -18.21 -8.44 -8.39
CA PHE A 101 -18.22 -7.00 -8.71
C PHE A 101 -19.09 -6.10 -7.82
N SER A 102 -19.89 -6.68 -6.90
CA SER A 102 -20.70 -5.91 -5.95
C SER A 102 -19.92 -5.56 -4.67
N VAL A 103 -18.72 -6.12 -4.49
CA VAL A 103 -17.85 -5.85 -3.33
C VAL A 103 -17.19 -4.48 -3.48
N MET A 104 -16.92 -3.85 -2.34
CA MET A 104 -16.22 -2.57 -2.31
C MET A 104 -14.76 -2.74 -2.76
N SER A 105 -14.32 -1.86 -3.63
CA SER A 105 -12.99 -1.86 -4.26
C SER A 105 -12.13 -0.69 -3.77
N ILE A 106 -10.84 -0.72 -4.09
CA ILE A 106 -9.97 0.45 -3.94
C ILE A 106 -10.48 1.66 -4.76
N THR A 107 -11.16 1.41 -5.89
CA THR A 107 -11.64 2.47 -6.77
C THR A 107 -12.82 3.26 -6.16
N ASP A 108 -13.56 2.64 -5.23
CA ASP A 108 -14.60 3.33 -4.45
C ASP A 108 -13.99 4.34 -3.48
N LEU A 109 -12.85 4.01 -2.87
CA LEU A 109 -12.11 4.98 -2.06
C LEU A 109 -11.56 6.11 -2.94
N TYR A 110 -11.06 5.79 -4.13
CA TYR A 110 -10.64 6.83 -5.05
C TYR A 110 -11.78 7.78 -5.45
N ALA A 111 -12.98 7.23 -5.65
CA ALA A 111 -14.18 8.03 -5.87
C ALA A 111 -14.51 8.91 -4.67
N ALA A 112 -14.43 8.39 -3.45
CA ALA A 112 -14.67 9.16 -2.23
C ALA A 112 -13.67 10.32 -2.05
N ILE A 113 -12.39 10.11 -2.35
CA ILE A 113 -11.38 11.17 -2.33
C ILE A 113 -11.71 12.25 -3.38
N ARG A 114 -12.02 11.85 -4.62
CA ARG A 114 -12.41 12.80 -5.68
C ARG A 114 -13.68 13.58 -5.34
N ASP A 115 -14.64 12.95 -4.67
CA ASP A 115 -15.86 13.63 -4.22
C ASP A 115 -15.54 14.76 -3.24
N ILE A 116 -14.61 14.54 -2.29
CA ILE A 116 -14.09 15.61 -1.44
C ILE A 116 -13.36 16.66 -2.28
N GLY A 117 -12.50 16.27 -3.21
CA GLY A 117 -11.81 17.22 -4.10
C GLY A 117 -12.73 18.10 -4.92
N LYS A 118 -13.91 17.58 -5.29
CA LYS A 118 -14.95 18.31 -6.00
C LYS A 118 -15.76 19.23 -5.08
N ASN A 119 -16.19 18.72 -3.93
CA ASN A 119 -17.22 19.36 -3.11
C ASN A 119 -16.67 20.11 -1.88
N ALA A 120 -15.47 19.77 -1.42
CA ALA A 120 -14.80 20.34 -0.26
C ALA A 120 -13.26 20.30 -0.44
N PRO A 121 -12.72 20.96 -1.48
CA PRO A 121 -11.28 20.91 -1.76
C PRO A 121 -10.45 21.44 -0.58
N GLY A 122 -9.27 20.86 -0.38
CA GLY A 122 -8.33 21.28 0.65
C GLY A 122 -8.73 20.88 2.08
N THR A 123 -9.65 19.93 2.25
CA THR A 123 -10.18 19.56 3.58
C THR A 123 -9.88 18.14 4.03
N LEU A 124 -9.40 17.26 3.15
CA LEU A 124 -9.03 15.88 3.50
C LEU A 124 -7.69 15.89 4.25
N GLN A 125 -7.75 15.60 5.55
CA GLN A 125 -6.60 15.61 6.44
C GLN A 125 -5.82 14.29 6.40
N GLU A 126 -6.55 13.17 6.36
CA GLU A 126 -5.93 11.85 6.40
C GLU A 126 -6.77 10.85 5.61
N VAL A 127 -6.07 10.02 4.82
CA VAL A 127 -6.59 8.74 4.35
C VAL A 127 -5.83 7.63 5.08
N SER A 128 -6.53 6.80 5.84
CA SER A 128 -5.94 5.68 6.58
C SER A 128 -6.47 4.36 6.03
N PHE A 129 -5.58 3.42 5.78
CA PHE A 129 -5.92 2.10 5.26
C PHE A 129 -5.40 0.99 6.17
N PHE A 130 -6.28 0.11 6.61
CA PHE A 130 -5.95 -1.05 7.43
C PHE A 130 -6.14 -2.32 6.61
N GLY A 131 -5.05 -3.04 6.37
CA GLY A 131 -5.05 -4.29 5.63
C GLY A 131 -3.69 -4.96 5.71
N HIS A 132 -3.53 -6.04 4.96
CA HIS A 132 -2.18 -6.54 4.67
C HIS A 132 -1.56 -5.61 3.63
N GLY A 133 -0.30 -5.25 3.82
CA GLY A 133 0.44 -4.48 2.84
C GLY A 133 1.41 -5.36 2.06
N TRP A 134 1.65 -4.96 0.81
CA TRP A 134 2.63 -5.53 -0.11
C TRP A 134 3.25 -4.38 -0.92
N MET A 135 4.40 -4.61 -1.54
CA MET A 135 5.09 -3.53 -2.26
C MET A 135 4.26 -2.90 -3.40
N GLY A 136 3.42 -3.69 -4.07
CA GLY A 136 2.55 -3.21 -5.15
C GLY A 136 1.19 -2.70 -4.70
N GLY A 137 0.89 -2.72 -3.39
CA GLY A 137 -0.37 -2.21 -2.87
C GLY A 137 -0.82 -2.81 -1.54
N LEU A 138 -1.80 -2.17 -0.94
CA LEU A 138 -2.67 -2.74 0.08
C LEU A 138 -3.56 -3.84 -0.49
N ILE A 139 -3.75 -4.85 0.33
CA ILE A 139 -4.64 -5.98 0.13
C ILE A 139 -5.92 -5.71 0.93
N LEU A 140 -7.02 -5.45 0.23
CA LEU A 140 -8.34 -5.29 0.80
C LEU A 140 -9.04 -6.63 0.97
N VAL A 141 -8.95 -7.51 -0.02
CA VAL A 141 -9.63 -8.82 -0.01
C VAL A 141 -8.74 -9.97 -0.48
N ASN A 142 -7.50 -9.69 -0.93
CA ASN A 142 -6.59 -10.66 -1.56
C ASN A 142 -7.09 -11.12 -2.93
N SER A 143 -7.41 -10.14 -3.78
CA SER A 143 -7.73 -10.32 -5.18
C SER A 143 -6.46 -10.23 -6.04
N PHE A 144 -6.56 -10.70 -7.29
CA PHE A 144 -5.42 -10.80 -8.20
C PHE A 144 -5.72 -10.10 -9.52
N ASP A 145 -4.71 -9.43 -10.08
CA ASP A 145 -4.72 -9.03 -11.49
C ASP A 145 -4.04 -10.11 -12.33
N ASP A 146 -4.83 -10.92 -13.04
CA ASP A 146 -4.35 -11.94 -13.98
C ASP A 146 -4.23 -11.44 -15.43
N ARG A 147 -4.40 -10.13 -15.67
CA ARG A 147 -4.38 -9.44 -16.97
C ARG A 147 -5.38 -9.95 -18.03
N SER A 148 -6.12 -11.03 -17.76
CA SER A 148 -7.04 -11.66 -18.71
C SER A 148 -8.26 -12.26 -17.97
N PRO A 149 -9.10 -11.42 -17.36
CA PRO A 149 -10.20 -11.89 -16.53
C PRO A 149 -11.24 -12.64 -17.35
N VAL A 150 -11.81 -13.67 -16.71
CA VAL A 150 -12.99 -14.36 -17.21
C VAL A 150 -14.22 -13.55 -16.83
N VAL A 151 -14.87 -12.95 -17.82
CA VAL A 151 -16.05 -12.10 -17.62
C VAL A 151 -17.30 -12.91 -17.96
N PRO A 152 -18.29 -13.03 -17.04
CA PRO A 152 -19.58 -13.61 -17.37
C PRO A 152 -20.36 -12.65 -18.28
N VAL A 153 -20.78 -13.13 -19.43
CA VAL A 153 -21.67 -12.45 -20.37
C VAL A 153 -23.07 -13.04 -20.21
N PRO A 154 -24.07 -12.24 -19.83
CA PRO A 154 -25.46 -12.69 -19.83
C PRO A 154 -25.83 -13.18 -21.23
N SER A 155 -26.35 -14.40 -21.36
CA SER A 155 -26.90 -14.88 -22.62
C SER A 155 -28.43 -14.69 -22.61
N THR A 156 -28.97 -14.11 -23.67
CA THR A 156 -30.42 -13.99 -23.85
C THR A 156 -30.99 -15.38 -24.16
N GLY A 157 -31.53 -16.05 -23.14
CA GLY A 157 -32.21 -17.35 -23.29
C GLY A 157 -31.37 -18.60 -23.03
N GLY A 158 -30.25 -18.50 -22.28
CA GLY A 158 -29.42 -19.66 -21.93
C GLY A 158 -28.62 -19.46 -20.63
N ALA A 159 -27.72 -20.41 -20.34
CA ALA A 159 -26.73 -20.24 -19.28
C ALA A 159 -25.76 -19.10 -19.63
N PRO A 160 -25.27 -18.31 -18.65
CA PRO A 160 -24.25 -17.29 -18.91
C PRO A 160 -23.05 -17.91 -19.64
N THR A 161 -22.57 -17.26 -20.68
CA THR A 161 -21.31 -17.64 -21.32
C THR A 161 -20.18 -16.84 -20.68
N THR A 162 -18.96 -17.36 -20.71
CA THR A 162 -17.79 -16.63 -20.24
C THR A 162 -16.93 -16.21 -21.41
N VAL A 163 -16.48 -14.96 -21.43
CA VAL A 163 -15.46 -14.49 -22.37
C VAL A 163 -14.19 -14.13 -21.61
N VAL A 164 -13.03 -14.47 -22.19
CA VAL A 164 -11.75 -13.96 -21.70
C VAL A 164 -11.55 -12.59 -22.32
N ALA A 165 -11.51 -11.55 -21.49
CA ALA A 165 -11.25 -10.20 -21.95
C ALA A 165 -9.75 -9.92 -21.95
N THR A 166 -9.20 -9.40 -23.04
CA THR A 166 -7.82 -8.90 -23.07
C THR A 166 -7.80 -7.48 -22.52
N LEU A 167 -7.09 -7.25 -21.41
CA LEU A 167 -6.92 -5.92 -20.85
C LEU A 167 -5.80 -5.16 -21.57
N GLY A 168 -6.08 -3.92 -21.96
CA GLY A 168 -5.07 -2.97 -22.43
C GLY A 168 -4.03 -2.67 -21.34
N PRO A 169 -2.86 -2.14 -21.71
CA PRO A 169 -1.67 -2.08 -20.84
C PRO A 169 -1.87 -1.30 -19.52
N THR A 170 -2.83 -0.39 -19.46
CA THR A 170 -3.12 0.44 -18.28
C THR A 170 -4.51 0.16 -17.68
N GLN A 171 -5.27 -0.77 -18.24
CA GLN A 171 -6.60 -1.11 -17.72
C GLN A 171 -6.47 -1.96 -16.47
N ARG A 172 -7.20 -1.59 -15.40
CA ARG A 172 -7.41 -2.46 -14.24
C ARG A 172 -8.23 -3.68 -14.64
N ASN A 173 -7.94 -4.79 -13.97
CA ASN A 173 -8.82 -5.94 -13.97
C ASN A 173 -10.08 -5.64 -13.13
N PRO A 174 -11.29 -5.76 -13.70
CA PRO A 174 -12.53 -5.49 -12.97
C PRO A 174 -12.79 -6.43 -11.80
N SER A 175 -12.14 -7.61 -11.74
CA SER A 175 -12.25 -8.53 -10.61
C SER A 175 -11.17 -8.33 -9.55
N ASP A 176 -10.23 -7.41 -9.79
CA ASP A 176 -9.24 -7.04 -8.81
C ASP A 176 -9.79 -5.88 -7.98
N GLU A 177 -9.99 -6.09 -6.69
CA GLU A 177 -10.52 -5.09 -5.75
C GLU A 177 -9.39 -4.40 -4.96
N ASP A 178 -8.20 -5.00 -4.95
CA ASP A 178 -7.01 -4.52 -4.24
C ASP A 178 -6.30 -3.39 -4.99
N SER A 179 -5.49 -2.60 -4.29
CA SER A 179 -4.73 -1.50 -4.92
C SER A 179 -3.60 -2.00 -5.84
N ARG A 180 -3.39 -1.29 -6.95
CA ARG A 180 -2.37 -1.54 -7.98
C ARG A 180 -1.85 -0.23 -8.53
N GLY A 181 -0.73 0.27 -8.01
CA GLY A 181 -0.22 1.59 -8.39
C GLY A 181 -0.06 1.76 -9.92
N GLU A 182 0.39 0.70 -10.60
CA GLU A 182 0.60 0.65 -12.05
C GLU A 182 -0.65 0.96 -12.88
N TYR A 183 -1.84 0.68 -12.34
CA TYR A 183 -3.13 0.83 -13.03
C TYR A 183 -4.06 1.85 -12.36
N ASP A 184 -3.78 2.22 -11.11
CA ASP A 184 -4.66 3.04 -10.28
C ASP A 184 -4.59 4.52 -10.62
N PHE A 185 -3.39 5.04 -10.89
CA PHE A 185 -3.15 6.47 -11.04
C PHE A 185 -2.92 6.90 -12.49
N VAL A 186 -3.45 6.11 -13.43
CA VAL A 186 -3.35 6.31 -14.86
C VAL A 186 -4.72 6.11 -15.53
N ALA A 187 -4.89 6.63 -16.74
CA ALA A 187 -6.10 6.40 -17.52
C ALA A 187 -6.21 4.91 -17.93
N PRO A 188 -7.42 4.30 -17.88
CA PRO A 188 -8.72 4.94 -17.66
C PRO A 188 -9.16 5.05 -16.19
N THR A 189 -8.44 4.46 -15.23
CA THR A 189 -8.85 4.44 -13.81
C THR A 189 -8.86 5.84 -13.19
N GLN A 190 -7.83 6.64 -13.50
CA GLN A 190 -7.70 8.04 -13.13
C GLN A 190 -7.11 8.81 -14.31
N ASP A 191 -7.95 9.48 -15.10
CA ASP A 191 -7.48 10.43 -16.10
C ASP A 191 -6.96 11.73 -15.44
N ALA A 192 -6.48 12.68 -16.26
CA ALA A 192 -5.92 13.93 -15.76
C ALA A 192 -6.92 14.76 -14.93
N ALA A 193 -8.21 14.75 -15.29
CA ALA A 193 -9.25 15.48 -14.55
C ALA A 193 -9.56 14.80 -13.21
N ALA A 194 -9.62 13.47 -13.22
CA ALA A 194 -9.83 12.65 -12.03
C ALA A 194 -8.65 12.81 -11.05
N LEU A 195 -7.40 12.80 -11.53
CA LEU A 195 -6.21 13.08 -10.73
C LEU A 195 -6.19 14.50 -10.17
N ALA A 196 -6.67 15.50 -10.94
CA ALA A 196 -6.76 16.87 -10.45
C ALA A 196 -7.70 16.97 -9.24
N LEU A 197 -8.88 16.34 -9.30
CA LEU A 197 -9.80 16.25 -8.17
C LEU A 197 -9.19 15.44 -7.01
N PHE A 198 -8.49 14.36 -7.33
CA PHE A 198 -7.83 13.51 -6.33
C PHE A 198 -6.83 14.31 -5.48
N LYS A 199 -6.00 15.14 -6.13
CA LYS A 199 -5.06 16.06 -5.47
C LYS A 199 -5.77 17.18 -4.73
N ALA A 200 -6.79 17.78 -5.34
CA ALA A 200 -7.53 18.90 -4.77
C ALA A 200 -8.23 18.56 -3.45
N ALA A 201 -8.49 17.29 -3.16
CA ALA A 201 -9.12 16.86 -1.92
C ALA A 201 -8.28 17.19 -0.68
N PHE A 202 -6.96 16.99 -0.76
CA PHE A 202 -6.08 17.01 0.40
C PHE A 202 -5.83 18.41 0.94
N ALA A 203 -5.89 18.55 2.26
CA ALA A 203 -5.43 19.73 2.98
C ALA A 203 -3.94 19.98 2.76
N ALA A 204 -3.47 21.19 3.05
CA ALA A 204 -2.06 21.56 2.90
C ALA A 204 -1.13 20.61 3.66
N ASP A 205 -1.49 20.29 4.91
CA ASP A 205 -0.84 19.35 5.82
C ASP A 205 -1.46 17.94 5.80
N GLY A 206 -2.23 17.61 4.76
CA GLY A 206 -2.83 16.29 4.59
C GLY A 206 -1.81 15.20 4.25
N PHE A 207 -2.13 13.94 4.56
CA PHE A 207 -1.26 12.79 4.27
C PHE A 207 -2.08 11.49 4.16
N SER A 208 -1.43 10.40 3.75
CA SER A 208 -2.04 9.06 3.82
C SER A 208 -1.23 8.10 4.72
N TRP A 209 -1.91 7.12 5.30
CA TRP A 209 -1.35 6.01 6.06
C TRP A 209 -1.70 4.69 5.38
N LEU A 210 -0.68 3.90 5.05
CA LEU A 210 -0.82 2.50 4.67
C LEU A 210 -0.38 1.65 5.87
N TRP A 211 -1.35 1.25 6.70
CA TRP A 211 -1.10 0.38 7.83
C TRP A 211 -0.91 -1.07 7.35
N GLY A 212 -0.07 -1.82 8.04
CA GLY A 212 0.27 -3.19 7.67
C GLY A 212 1.74 -3.40 7.34
N CYS A 213 2.04 -4.61 6.87
CA CYS A 213 3.37 -5.08 6.52
C CYS A 213 3.82 -4.53 5.15
N ALA A 214 5.11 -4.59 4.86
CA ALA A 214 5.64 -4.48 3.50
C ALA A 214 6.81 -5.45 3.39
N PHE A 215 6.50 -6.76 3.43
CA PHE A 215 7.49 -7.83 3.59
C PHE A 215 7.69 -8.67 2.30
N PRO A 216 8.14 -8.09 1.17
CA PRO A 216 8.64 -8.89 0.07
C PRO A 216 9.89 -9.63 0.55
N ARG A 217 9.77 -10.96 0.64
CA ARG A 217 10.82 -11.85 1.20
C ARG A 217 12.18 -11.62 0.57
N VAL A 218 12.23 -11.38 -0.74
CA VAL A 218 13.46 -11.14 -1.49
C VAL A 218 14.20 -9.88 -1.05
N ILE A 219 13.48 -8.80 -0.71
CA ILE A 219 14.10 -7.57 -0.20
C ILE A 219 14.57 -7.79 1.23
N HIS A 220 13.73 -8.40 2.08
CA HIS A 220 14.09 -8.70 3.45
C HIS A 220 15.39 -9.52 3.52
N HIS A 221 15.46 -10.61 2.75
CA HIS A 221 16.59 -11.52 2.74
C HIS A 221 17.85 -10.87 2.16
N ALA A 222 17.74 -10.11 1.06
CA ALA A 222 18.86 -9.35 0.50
C ALA A 222 19.41 -8.29 1.48
N MET A 223 18.52 -7.57 2.18
CA MET A 223 18.91 -6.60 3.21
C MET A 223 19.58 -7.30 4.39
N TRP A 224 19.02 -8.41 4.88
CA TRP A 224 19.61 -9.18 5.97
C TRP A 224 21.01 -9.72 5.60
N ALA A 225 21.20 -10.19 4.37
CA ALA A 225 22.51 -10.60 3.86
C ALA A 225 23.50 -9.42 3.78
N MET A 226 23.05 -8.24 3.35
CA MET A 226 23.87 -7.02 3.34
C MET A 226 24.25 -6.58 4.76
N GLU A 227 23.29 -6.63 5.69
CA GLU A 227 23.50 -6.24 7.09
C GLU A 227 24.50 -7.14 7.82
N GLY A 228 24.57 -8.42 7.42
CA GLY A 228 25.57 -9.38 7.89
C GLY A 228 26.92 -9.33 7.16
N ALA A 229 27.04 -8.56 6.07
CA ALA A 229 28.24 -8.53 5.26
C ALA A 229 29.41 -7.82 5.97
N LYS A 230 30.62 -8.37 5.83
CA LYS A 230 31.84 -7.73 6.35
C LYS A 230 32.02 -6.35 5.68
N GLY A 231 32.17 -5.32 6.50
CA GLY A 231 32.37 -3.94 6.04
C GLY A 231 31.09 -3.13 5.97
N TYR A 232 29.92 -3.74 6.20
CA TYR A 232 28.69 -2.99 6.47
C TYR A 232 28.64 -2.52 7.92
N ALA A 233 28.11 -1.32 8.11
CA ALA A 233 27.71 -0.76 9.40
C ALA A 233 26.36 -0.04 9.24
N SER A 234 25.60 0.12 10.32
CA SER A 234 24.31 0.84 10.29
C SER A 234 24.44 2.33 9.95
N SER A 235 25.65 2.89 10.02
CA SER A 235 26.01 4.22 9.54
C SER A 235 27.49 4.25 9.11
N GLY A 236 27.85 5.16 8.20
CA GLY A 236 29.24 5.38 7.79
C GLY A 236 29.82 4.41 6.76
N THR A 237 29.05 3.46 6.22
CA THR A 237 29.48 2.63 5.09
C THR A 237 29.64 3.50 3.84
N GLY A 238 30.83 3.51 3.26
CA GLY A 238 31.13 4.30 2.06
C GLY A 238 30.54 3.71 0.78
N ASP A 239 30.20 4.57 -0.17
CA ASP A 239 29.55 4.20 -1.44
C ASP A 239 30.35 3.21 -2.29
N ASP A 240 31.68 3.32 -2.24
CA ASP A 240 32.63 2.45 -2.94
C ASP A 240 33.05 1.23 -2.14
N THR A 241 32.55 1.04 -0.91
CA THR A 241 32.78 -0.18 -0.13
C THR A 241 32.23 -1.37 -0.90
N VAL A 242 33.08 -2.35 -1.16
CA VAL A 242 32.69 -3.63 -1.76
C VAL A 242 32.17 -4.54 -0.67
N LEU A 243 30.93 -4.99 -0.82
CA LEU A 243 30.28 -5.93 0.09
C LEU A 243 30.13 -7.28 -0.61
N THR A 244 30.33 -8.35 0.16
CA THR A 244 30.03 -9.72 -0.25
C THR A 244 28.85 -10.22 0.57
N LEU A 245 27.73 -10.46 -0.10
CA LEU A 245 26.52 -11.02 0.46
C LEU A 245 26.53 -12.53 0.18
N ASP A 246 26.82 -13.35 1.20
CA ASP A 246 26.99 -14.81 1.12
C ASP A 246 25.74 -15.60 1.53
N ARG A 247 24.67 -14.90 1.91
CA ARG A 247 23.38 -15.45 2.34
C ARG A 247 22.24 -15.00 1.44
N VAL A 248 22.46 -14.96 0.13
CA VAL A 248 21.40 -14.70 -0.85
C VAL A 248 21.01 -16.00 -1.54
N VAL A 249 19.76 -16.06 -2.01
CA VAL A 249 19.25 -17.12 -2.89
C VAL A 249 18.99 -16.58 -4.29
N LYS A 250 18.67 -17.49 -5.22
CA LYS A 250 18.46 -17.15 -6.63
C LYS A 250 17.43 -16.03 -6.79
N GLU A 251 16.35 -16.09 -6.03
CA GLU A 251 15.24 -15.15 -6.09
C GLU A 251 15.66 -13.72 -5.68
N ASP A 252 16.55 -13.58 -4.70
CA ASP A 252 17.09 -12.27 -4.30
C ASP A 252 17.99 -11.69 -5.40
N VAL A 253 18.81 -12.55 -6.00
CA VAL A 253 19.74 -12.16 -7.07
C VAL A 253 18.95 -11.72 -8.29
N ASP A 254 17.96 -12.49 -8.71
CA ASP A 254 17.09 -12.15 -9.84
C ASP A 254 16.33 -10.83 -9.56
N TYR A 255 15.86 -10.62 -8.32
CA TYR A 255 15.19 -9.37 -7.93
C TYR A 255 16.13 -8.16 -8.01
N LEU A 256 17.34 -8.26 -7.46
CA LEU A 256 18.34 -7.19 -7.52
C LEU A 256 18.80 -6.91 -8.95
N GLU A 257 18.95 -7.94 -9.79
CA GLU A 257 19.26 -7.77 -11.21
C GLU A 257 18.19 -6.98 -11.96
N GLY A 258 16.91 -7.08 -11.57
CA GLY A 258 15.84 -6.26 -12.14
C GLY A 258 16.14 -4.75 -12.11
N PHE A 259 16.85 -4.29 -11.08
CA PHE A 259 17.28 -2.89 -10.96
C PHE A 259 18.71 -2.66 -11.45
N LEU A 260 19.60 -3.63 -11.25
CA LEU A 260 21.04 -3.43 -11.42
C LEU A 260 21.56 -3.87 -12.79
N LEU A 261 20.92 -4.80 -13.49
CA LEU A 261 21.36 -5.26 -14.81
C LEU A 261 21.43 -4.12 -15.84
N PRO A 262 20.48 -3.16 -15.89
CA PRO A 262 20.59 -2.01 -16.79
C PRO A 262 21.84 -1.14 -16.53
N ILE A 263 22.38 -1.17 -15.32
CA ILE A 263 23.53 -0.38 -14.88
C ILE A 263 24.82 -1.18 -15.08
N LEU A 264 24.85 -2.43 -14.58
CA LEU A 264 26.00 -3.33 -14.62
C LEU A 264 26.29 -3.88 -16.02
N LYS A 265 25.29 -3.94 -16.90
CA LYS A 265 25.33 -4.54 -18.25
C LYS A 265 25.63 -6.04 -18.30
N THR A 266 26.01 -6.64 -17.18
CA THR A 266 26.22 -8.07 -17.01
C THR A 266 25.47 -8.58 -15.78
N PRO A 267 24.92 -9.80 -15.83
CA PRO A 267 24.29 -10.41 -14.66
C PRO A 267 25.33 -10.75 -13.60
N PHE A 268 24.88 -10.93 -12.35
CA PHE A 268 25.71 -11.48 -11.29
C PHE A 268 26.13 -12.91 -11.66
N PRO A 269 27.42 -13.25 -11.46
CA PRO A 269 27.96 -14.55 -11.86
C PRO A 269 27.49 -15.70 -10.97
N SER A 270 27.02 -15.41 -9.76
CA SER A 270 26.53 -16.40 -8.79
C SER A 270 25.09 -16.12 -8.39
N ARG A 271 24.34 -17.20 -8.12
CA ARG A 271 22.96 -17.18 -7.62
C ARG A 271 22.85 -17.40 -6.12
N SER A 272 23.98 -17.57 -5.43
CA SER A 272 24.07 -17.76 -3.98
C SER A 272 25.02 -16.78 -3.30
N THR A 273 25.66 -15.90 -4.08
CA THR A 273 26.59 -14.89 -3.55
C THR A 273 26.60 -13.68 -4.47
N ILE A 274 26.53 -12.47 -3.89
CA ILE A 274 26.71 -11.21 -4.63
C ILE A 274 27.95 -10.52 -4.08
N THR A 275 28.85 -10.06 -4.96
CA THR A 275 29.90 -9.11 -4.60
C THR A 275 29.70 -7.84 -5.41
N THR A 276 29.40 -6.72 -4.73
CA THR A 276 29.05 -5.47 -5.39
C THR A 276 29.38 -4.26 -4.52
N LYS A 277 29.42 -3.07 -5.12
CA LYS A 277 29.62 -1.82 -4.39
C LYS A 277 28.35 -1.44 -3.63
N PHE A 278 28.50 -0.92 -2.43
CA PHE A 278 27.39 -0.52 -1.57
C PHE A 278 26.43 0.47 -2.24
N ARG A 279 26.94 1.42 -3.05
CA ARG A 279 26.08 2.35 -3.82
C ARG A 279 25.07 1.68 -4.76
N LEU A 280 25.38 0.51 -5.29
CA LEU A 280 24.47 -0.24 -6.15
C LEU A 280 23.33 -0.85 -5.33
N LEU A 281 23.64 -1.41 -4.15
CA LEU A 281 22.61 -1.90 -3.23
C LEU A 281 21.70 -0.77 -2.74
N LYS A 282 22.26 0.39 -2.36
CA LYS A 282 21.48 1.59 -2.02
C LYS A 282 20.51 1.97 -3.14
N TYR A 283 21.00 2.03 -4.38
CA TYR A 283 20.16 2.34 -5.53
C TYR A 283 19.04 1.32 -5.71
N ALA A 284 19.33 0.02 -5.67
CA ALA A 284 18.32 -1.02 -5.85
C ALA A 284 17.21 -0.93 -4.80
N PHE A 285 17.56 -0.80 -3.52
CA PHE A 285 16.57 -0.68 -2.44
C PHE A 285 15.80 0.65 -2.46
N CYS A 286 16.44 1.74 -2.87
CA CYS A 286 15.76 3.01 -3.12
C CYS A 286 14.77 2.87 -4.28
N ALA A 287 15.21 2.33 -5.42
CA ALA A 287 14.39 2.19 -6.63
C ALA A 287 13.19 1.28 -6.39
N ALA A 288 13.36 0.20 -5.61
CA ALA A 288 12.27 -0.64 -5.14
C ALA A 288 11.23 0.18 -4.35
N ASN A 289 11.66 1.03 -3.41
CA ASN A 289 10.77 1.90 -2.66
C ASN A 289 10.09 2.98 -3.53
N ALA A 290 10.80 3.55 -4.51
CA ALA A 290 10.25 4.49 -5.47
C ALA A 290 9.20 3.85 -6.40
N SER A 291 9.32 2.54 -6.65
CA SER A 291 8.34 1.76 -7.40
C SER A 291 7.17 1.26 -6.57
N ALA A 292 7.25 1.33 -5.24
CA ALA A 292 6.20 0.81 -4.36
C ALA A 292 4.92 1.66 -4.42
N PHE A 293 3.78 1.05 -4.13
CA PHE A 293 2.48 1.72 -4.11
C PHE A 293 2.47 2.97 -3.24
N ALA A 294 3.19 2.96 -2.10
CA ALA A 294 3.31 4.12 -1.22
C ALA A 294 3.88 5.36 -1.95
N ALA A 295 4.94 5.19 -2.74
CA ALA A 295 5.53 6.26 -3.53
C ALA A 295 4.60 6.69 -4.68
N GLN A 296 3.92 5.74 -5.32
CA GLN A 296 2.98 6.04 -6.39
C GLN A 296 1.76 6.82 -5.89
N LEU A 297 1.20 6.44 -4.73
CA LEU A 297 0.13 7.19 -4.07
C LEU A 297 0.60 8.58 -3.62
N ALA A 298 1.84 8.72 -3.13
CA ALA A 298 2.40 10.02 -2.77
C ALA A 298 2.47 10.95 -3.99
N ASN A 299 2.93 10.43 -5.14
CA ASN A 299 2.97 11.16 -6.40
C ASN A 299 1.56 11.52 -6.92
N ALA A 300 0.62 10.59 -6.81
CA ALA A 300 -0.74 10.78 -7.29
C ALA A 300 -1.50 11.84 -6.47
N THR A 301 -1.24 11.93 -5.17
CA THR A 301 -1.90 12.88 -4.25
C THR A 301 -1.14 14.19 -4.07
N ASP A 302 0.15 14.24 -4.43
CA ASP A 302 1.07 15.32 -4.05
C ASP A 302 1.13 15.53 -2.52
N LYS A 303 1.03 14.42 -1.78
CA LYS A 303 1.07 14.37 -0.32
C LYS A 303 1.96 13.25 0.18
N PRO A 304 2.57 13.38 1.37
CA PRO A 304 3.36 12.30 1.94
C PRO A 304 2.48 11.11 2.30
N VAL A 305 3.05 9.92 2.13
CA VAL A 305 2.45 8.64 2.54
C VAL A 305 3.31 8.01 3.62
N ARG A 306 2.69 7.54 4.69
CA ARG A 306 3.34 6.81 5.77
C ARG A 306 3.06 5.32 5.57
N ALA A 307 4.10 4.52 5.37
CA ALA A 307 3.98 3.10 5.04
C ALA A 307 5.18 2.30 5.53
N ALA A 308 5.00 0.99 5.71
CA ALA A 308 6.07 0.13 6.18
C ALA A 308 7.21 0.14 5.16
N LEU A 309 8.44 0.18 5.66
CA LEU A 309 9.62 0.11 4.80
C LEU A 309 9.70 -1.28 4.16
N LEU A 310 10.09 -1.36 2.89
CA LEU A 310 10.17 -2.65 2.22
C LEU A 310 11.12 -3.61 2.96
N GLY A 311 10.72 -4.88 3.10
CA GLY A 311 11.44 -5.89 3.86
C GLY A 311 11.12 -5.93 5.36
N THR A 312 10.10 -5.18 5.80
CA THR A 312 9.62 -5.15 7.19
C THR A 312 8.17 -5.64 7.30
N TYR A 313 7.79 -6.15 8.47
CA TYR A 313 6.41 -6.46 8.79
C TYR A 313 5.95 -5.66 10.02
N ALA A 314 4.64 -5.53 10.16
CA ALA A 314 4.01 -4.84 11.26
C ALA A 314 3.37 -5.83 12.23
N GLU A 315 3.35 -5.45 13.50
CA GLU A 315 2.66 -6.13 14.58
C GLU A 315 1.59 -5.21 15.16
N TYR A 316 0.78 -5.76 16.05
CA TYR A 316 -0.28 -5.04 16.73
C TYR A 316 0.22 -4.57 18.09
N ASP A 317 -0.17 -3.35 18.48
CA ASP A 317 -0.03 -2.92 19.86
C ASP A 317 -0.86 -3.84 20.76
N ASP A 318 -0.42 -4.14 21.98
CA ASP A 318 -1.23 -4.86 22.98
C ASP A 318 -1.75 -3.88 24.06
N PRO A 319 -3.07 -3.80 24.30
CA PRO A 319 -4.15 -4.40 23.51
C PRO A 319 -4.25 -3.75 22.12
N THR A 320 -4.80 -4.47 21.13
CA THR A 320 -4.92 -4.19 19.68
C THR A 320 -5.44 -2.79 19.31
N ASP A 321 -4.73 -1.75 19.73
CA ASP A 321 -5.11 -0.35 19.57
C ASP A 321 -4.77 0.08 18.15
N MET A 322 -3.53 -0.19 17.69
CA MET A 322 -3.00 0.20 16.39
C MET A 322 -1.89 -0.78 15.94
N MET A 323 -1.12 -0.43 14.91
CA MET A 323 -0.01 -1.24 14.39
C MET A 323 1.33 -0.49 14.51
N HIS A 324 2.43 -1.23 14.63
CA HIS A 324 3.80 -0.72 14.58
C HIS A 324 4.71 -1.68 13.81
N VAL A 325 5.78 -1.18 13.20
CA VAL A 325 6.79 -2.04 12.57
C VAL A 325 7.52 -2.82 13.65
N HIS A 326 7.65 -4.15 13.49
CA HIS A 326 8.28 -5.01 14.50
C HIS A 326 9.68 -4.51 14.87
N THR A 327 9.95 -4.42 16.16
CA THR A 327 11.14 -3.78 16.72
C THR A 327 12.46 -4.47 16.32
N GLY A 328 12.41 -5.74 15.93
CA GLY A 328 13.56 -6.48 15.39
C GLY A 328 14.12 -5.92 14.08
N PHE A 329 13.39 -5.06 13.36
CA PHE A 329 13.84 -4.43 12.11
C PHE A 329 14.69 -3.17 12.31
N THR A 330 15.34 -3.02 13.46
CA THR A 330 16.18 -1.85 13.76
C THR A 330 17.28 -1.64 12.70
N ALA A 331 17.87 -2.71 12.17
CA ALA A 331 18.88 -2.64 11.11
C ALA A 331 18.31 -2.13 9.77
N HIS A 332 17.17 -2.68 9.34
CA HIS A 332 16.46 -2.22 8.13
C HIS A 332 16.07 -0.75 8.24
N VAL A 333 15.50 -0.34 9.37
CA VAL A 333 15.11 1.05 9.65
C VAL A 333 16.33 1.97 9.61
N ALA A 334 17.45 1.57 10.24
CA ALA A 334 18.69 2.34 10.20
C ALA A 334 19.23 2.46 8.77
N PHE A 335 19.15 1.42 7.95
CA PHE A 335 19.56 1.47 6.56
C PHE A 335 18.77 2.54 5.77
N TYR A 336 17.44 2.45 5.81
CA TYR A 336 16.57 3.39 5.08
C TYR A 336 16.74 4.83 5.56
N LYS A 337 16.85 5.03 6.86
CA LYS A 337 17.06 6.35 7.45
C LYS A 337 18.43 6.93 7.08
N ASN A 338 19.51 6.17 7.27
CA ASN A 338 20.87 6.71 7.22
C ASN A 338 21.46 6.72 5.80
N TYR A 339 21.06 5.79 4.93
CA TYR A 339 21.66 5.65 3.59
C TYR A 339 20.73 6.03 2.44
N ILE A 340 19.41 5.85 2.61
CA ILE A 340 18.43 6.29 1.63
C ILE A 340 17.92 7.70 1.97
N GLY A 341 17.97 8.10 3.25
CA GLY A 341 17.53 9.42 3.71
C GLY A 341 16.02 9.50 3.94
N MET A 342 15.35 8.36 4.15
CA MET A 342 13.92 8.36 4.43
C MET A 342 13.63 8.95 5.82
N ALA A 343 12.64 9.84 5.89
CA ALA A 343 12.09 10.28 7.17
C ALA A 343 11.23 9.17 7.78
N MET A 344 11.15 9.14 9.11
CA MET A 344 10.30 8.20 9.84
C MET A 344 9.01 8.89 10.27
N ASP A 345 7.96 8.10 10.49
CA ASP A 345 6.66 8.61 10.89
C ASP A 345 6.73 9.40 12.22
N PRO A 346 6.00 10.51 12.34
CA PRO A 346 6.04 11.35 13.54
C PRO A 346 5.32 10.71 14.73
N GLU A 347 4.59 9.61 14.53
CA GLU A 347 3.89 8.88 15.59
C GLU A 347 4.79 7.84 16.27
N GLY A 348 6.04 7.69 15.81
CA GLY A 348 7.04 6.80 16.41
C GLY A 348 6.74 5.32 16.22
N ARG A 349 6.01 4.96 15.16
CA ARG A 349 5.53 3.59 14.91
C ARG A 349 6.47 2.75 14.04
N GLY A 350 7.61 3.33 13.62
CA GLY A 350 8.64 2.64 12.83
C GLY A 350 8.35 2.60 11.33
N TYR A 351 7.35 3.34 10.86
CA TYR A 351 6.99 3.45 9.45
C TYR A 351 7.83 4.52 8.75
N GLY A 352 8.09 4.34 7.45
CA GLY A 352 8.76 5.31 6.61
C GLY A 352 7.79 6.36 6.04
N VAL A 353 8.30 7.56 5.77
CA VAL A 353 7.58 8.62 5.06
C VAL A 353 8.05 8.66 3.62
N TYR A 354 7.14 8.38 2.69
CA TYR A 354 7.32 8.45 1.25
C TYR A 354 6.88 9.84 0.77
N PRO A 355 7.82 10.71 0.37
CA PRO A 355 7.47 12.03 -0.17
C PRO A 355 7.01 11.90 -1.64
N PRO A 356 6.21 12.87 -2.14
CA PRO A 356 6.05 13.06 -3.57
C PRO A 356 7.40 13.28 -4.25
N GLY A 357 7.58 12.69 -5.42
CA GLY A 357 8.80 12.81 -6.22
C GLY A 357 10.01 12.08 -5.61
N LEU A 358 9.81 11.00 -4.84
CA LEU A 358 10.91 10.16 -4.37
C LEU A 358 11.78 9.71 -5.56
N THR A 359 13.03 10.14 -5.58
CA THR A 359 14.00 9.82 -6.64
C THR A 359 15.21 9.11 -6.08
N CYS A 360 15.84 8.29 -6.91
CA CYS A 360 17.01 7.50 -6.56
C CYS A 360 18.15 7.84 -7.50
N ALA A 361 19.26 8.34 -6.95
CA ALA A 361 20.44 8.68 -7.74
C ALA A 361 21.00 7.42 -8.40
N VAL A 362 20.98 7.38 -9.73
CA VAL A 362 21.53 6.26 -10.52
C VAL A 362 23.06 6.26 -10.36
N PRO A 363 23.65 5.18 -9.82
CA PRO A 363 25.09 5.11 -9.66
C PRO A 363 25.81 5.09 -11.01
N THR A 364 26.91 5.83 -11.12
CA THR A 364 27.82 5.68 -12.25
C THR A 364 28.65 4.41 -12.08
N VAL A 365 28.79 3.64 -13.16
CA VAL A 365 29.76 2.55 -13.23
C VAL A 365 31.02 3.14 -13.89
N PRO A 366 32.22 2.99 -13.27
CA PRO A 366 33.47 3.37 -13.90
C PRO A 366 33.77 2.50 -15.12
#